data_AF-A0A8H6CYN6-F1
#
_entry.id   AF-A0A8H6CYN6-F1
#
_cell.length_a   1.000
_cell.length_b   1.000
_cell.length_c   1.000
_cell.angle_alpha   90.00
_cell.angle_beta   90.00
_cell.angle_gamma   90.00
#
_symmetry.space_group_name_H-M   'P 1'
#
loop_
_entity.id
_entity.type
_entity.pdbx_description
1 polymer ?
#
loop_
_entity_poly.entity_id
_entity_poly.type
_entity_poly.pdbx_seq_one_letter_code
_entity_poly.pdbx_strand_id
1 'polypeptide(L)'
;MSQEPRIADVYGPGTHTDRTFIPVPQDTQRTFLAFTGDDFPAISGPIKAVSVAAALHAMAGVVADEILTLRGVENKKRKITVNTTHASLWFGNIATDII
;
A
#
# COMPACT_ATOMS: atom_id res chain seq x y z
N MET A 1 -1.47 23.96 -1.86
CA MET A 1 -1.42 22.64 -2.51
C MET A 1 -2.04 22.82 -3.90
N SER A 2 -1.21 22.84 -4.94
CA SER A 2 -1.69 23.01 -6.32
C SER A 2 -2.54 21.80 -6.69
N GLN A 3 -3.76 22.01 -7.19
CA GLN A 3 -4.59 20.90 -7.65
C GLN A 3 -4.00 20.38 -8.96
N GLU A 4 -3.31 19.24 -8.90
CA GLU A 4 -2.89 18.49 -10.09
C GLU A 4 -4.12 18.23 -10.98
N PRO A 5 -4.00 18.29 -12.31
CA PRO A 5 -5.14 18.09 -13.18
C PRO A 5 -5.61 16.62 -13.16
N ARG A 6 -6.84 16.39 -12.68
CA ARG A 6 -7.51 15.08 -12.60
C ARG A 6 -8.65 14.97 -13.60
N ILE A 7 -9.06 13.74 -13.92
CA ILE A 7 -10.25 13.43 -14.71
C ILE A 7 -11.28 12.81 -13.76
N ALA A 8 -12.48 13.39 -13.72
CA ALA A 8 -13.57 12.85 -12.92
C ALA A 8 -14.25 11.66 -13.61
N ASP A 9 -14.80 10.76 -12.79
CA ASP A 9 -15.73 9.69 -13.18
C ASP A 9 -15.18 8.59 -14.10
N VAL A 10 -13.86 8.41 -14.18
CA VAL A 10 -13.24 7.33 -14.97
C VAL A 10 -13.64 5.94 -14.47
N TYR A 11 -13.76 5.76 -13.15
CA TYR A 11 -14.13 4.50 -12.51
C TYR A 11 -15.53 4.54 -11.87
N GLY A 12 -16.36 5.52 -12.27
CA GLY A 12 -17.71 5.74 -11.76
C GLY A 12 -17.88 7.02 -10.94
N PRO A 13 -19.11 7.35 -10.52
CA PRO A 13 -19.45 8.64 -9.92
C PRO A 13 -18.61 8.98 -8.69
N GLY A 14 -17.98 10.16 -8.69
CA GLY A 14 -17.14 10.67 -7.60
C GLY A 14 -15.68 10.23 -7.65
N THR A 15 -15.31 9.37 -8.59
CA THR A 15 -13.93 8.93 -8.78
C THR A 15 -13.10 10.02 -9.46
N HIS A 16 -11.82 10.12 -9.12
CA HIS A 16 -10.90 11.05 -9.75
C HIS A 16 -9.63 10.28 -10.12
N THR A 17 -9.23 10.35 -11.39
CA THR A 17 -8.03 9.66 -11.90
C THR A 17 -7.01 10.69 -12.35
N ASP A 18 -5.75 10.47 -11.97
CA ASP A 18 -4.64 11.34 -12.35
C ASP A 18 -4.34 11.22 -13.86
N ARG A 19 -4.00 12.34 -14.51
CA ARG A 19 -3.73 12.39 -15.96
C ARG A 19 -2.36 11.86 -16.36
N THR A 20 -1.45 11.78 -15.41
CA THR A 20 -0.06 11.40 -15.62
C THR A 20 0.32 10.34 -14.61
N PHE A 21 1.02 9.31 -15.07
CA PHE A 21 1.55 8.28 -14.20
C PHE A 21 2.57 8.89 -13.24
N ILE A 22 2.36 8.68 -11.95
CA ILE A 22 3.34 8.92 -10.90
C ILE A 22 3.72 7.57 -10.27
N PRO A 23 4.98 7.36 -9.87
CA PRO A 23 5.34 6.09 -9.26
C PRO A 23 4.62 5.91 -7.91
N VAL A 24 4.30 4.66 -7.59
CA VAL A 24 3.47 4.28 -6.44
C VAL A 24 3.97 4.84 -5.10
N PRO A 25 5.28 4.91 -4.80
CA PRO A 25 5.76 5.52 -3.56
C PRO A 25 5.35 7.00 -3.43
N GLN A 26 5.34 7.75 -4.53
CA GLN A 26 4.93 9.15 -4.58
C GLN A 26 3.40 9.30 -4.50
N ASP A 27 2.65 8.42 -5.17
CA ASP A 27 1.18 8.40 -5.12
C ASP A 27 0.68 8.13 -3.70
N THR A 28 1.28 7.15 -3.04
CA THR A 28 0.91 6.76 -1.67
C THR A 28 1.20 7.83 -0.62
N GLN A 29 2.14 8.77 -0.88
CA GLN A 29 2.31 9.93 0.01
C GLN A 29 1.10 10.85 0.07
N ARG A 30 0.22 10.82 -0.95
CA ARG A 30 -1.05 11.57 -0.97
C ARG A 30 -2.11 10.92 -0.10
N THR A 31 -1.92 9.66 0.28
CA THR A 31 -2.82 8.87 1.11
C THR A 31 -2.27 8.73 2.53
N PHE A 32 -3.06 8.11 3.42
CA PHE A 32 -2.63 7.76 4.77
C PHE A 32 -1.77 6.48 4.82
N LEU A 33 -1.27 6.01 3.66
CA LEU A 33 -0.41 4.84 3.51
C LEU A 33 1.05 5.30 3.31
N ALA A 34 2.01 4.57 3.85
CA ALA A 34 3.43 4.80 3.63
C ALA A 34 4.11 3.46 3.37
N PHE A 35 4.66 3.26 2.18
CA PHE A 35 5.50 2.10 1.89
C PHE A 35 6.95 2.43 2.18
N THR A 36 7.62 1.53 2.90
CA THR A 36 9.06 1.60 3.21
C THR A 36 9.70 0.24 2.92
N GLY A 37 11.02 0.20 2.81
CA GLY A 37 11.77 -1.04 2.54
C GLY A 37 12.91 -0.79 1.56
N ASP A 38 13.62 -1.87 1.22
CA ASP A 38 14.74 -1.85 0.30
C ASP A 38 14.26 -1.78 -1.15
N ASP A 39 15.09 -1.18 -2.02
CA ASP A 39 14.79 -1.04 -3.46
C ASP A 39 14.66 -2.40 -4.16
N PHE A 40 15.32 -3.43 -3.62
CA PHE A 40 15.27 -4.80 -4.12
C PHE A 40 14.63 -5.73 -3.09
N PRO A 41 13.71 -6.62 -3.50
CA PRO A 41 13.15 -7.61 -2.59
C PRO A 41 14.27 -8.51 -2.06
N ALA A 42 14.30 -8.72 -0.74
CA ALA A 42 15.32 -9.52 -0.05
C ALA A 42 15.37 -11.00 -0.50
N ILE A 43 14.30 -11.49 -1.14
CA ILE A 43 14.21 -12.83 -1.70
C ILE A 43 13.90 -12.71 -3.19
N SER A 44 14.75 -13.31 -4.03
CA SER A 44 14.46 -13.53 -5.45
C SER A 44 13.37 -14.60 -5.58
N GLY A 45 12.13 -14.18 -5.34
CA GLY A 45 10.92 -14.95 -5.60
C GLY A 45 10.14 -14.34 -6.78
N PRO A 46 9.07 -14.98 -7.26
CA PRO A 46 8.23 -14.38 -8.28
C PRO A 46 7.81 -12.99 -7.82
N ILE A 47 8.06 -11.98 -8.67
CA ILE A 47 7.81 -10.52 -8.47
C ILE A 47 6.43 -10.21 -7.83
N LYS A 48 5.50 -11.15 -7.96
CA LYS A 48 4.13 -11.11 -7.44
C LYS A 48 4.02 -11.33 -5.92
N ALA A 49 4.94 -12.03 -5.27
CA ALA A 49 4.81 -12.34 -3.84
C ALA A 49 4.93 -11.09 -2.95
N VAL A 50 5.88 -10.20 -3.26
CA VAL A 50 6.17 -9.02 -2.43
C VAL A 50 5.13 -7.92 -2.59
N SER A 51 4.73 -7.64 -3.83
CA SER A 51 3.69 -6.64 -4.13
C SER A 51 2.33 -7.05 -3.56
N VAL A 52 1.96 -8.34 -3.65
CA VAL A 52 0.73 -8.86 -3.05
C VAL A 52 0.79 -8.85 -1.52
N ALA A 53 1.90 -9.25 -0.91
CA ALA A 53 2.06 -9.21 0.54
C ALA A 53 1.96 -7.78 1.09
N ALA A 54 2.62 -6.82 0.42
CA ALA A 54 2.55 -5.41 0.78
C ALA A 54 1.13 -4.86 0.62
N ALA A 55 0.43 -5.21 -0.46
CA ALA A 55 -0.95 -4.81 -0.68
C ALA A 55 -1.89 -5.40 0.39
N LEU A 56 -1.73 -6.68 0.75
CA LEU A 56 -2.54 -7.31 1.80
C LEU A 56 -2.32 -6.67 3.17
N HIS A 57 -1.06 -6.38 3.52
CA HIS A 57 -0.73 -5.70 4.77
C HIS A 57 -1.29 -4.26 4.82
N ALA A 58 -1.24 -3.56 3.68
CA ALA A 58 -1.87 -2.24 3.54
C ALA A 58 -3.39 -2.31 3.75
N MET A 59 -4.08 -3.27 3.11
CA MET A 59 -5.52 -3.46 3.26
C MET A 59 -5.92 -3.81 4.71
N ALA A 60 -5.15 -4.66 5.39
CA ALA A 60 -5.38 -4.98 6.79
C ALA A 60 -5.28 -3.73 7.68
N GLY A 61 -4.31 -2.85 7.40
CA GLY A 61 -4.19 -1.55 8.06
C GLY A 61 -5.40 -0.63 7.82
N VAL A 62 -5.92 -0.58 6.58
CA VAL A 62 -7.09 0.25 6.22
C VAL A 62 -8.31 -0.21 6.99
N VAL A 63 -8.61 -1.52 6.98
CA VAL A 63 -9.74 -2.08 7.72
C VAL A 63 -9.60 -1.86 9.22
N ALA A 64 -8.39 -1.97 9.77
CA ALA A 64 -8.14 -1.67 11.18
C ALA A 64 -8.43 -0.20 11.54
N ASP A 65 -8.08 0.73 10.64
CA ASP A 65 -8.38 2.15 10.81
C ASP A 65 -9.89 2.45 10.78
N GLU A 66 -10.62 1.80 9.86
CA GLU A 66 -12.08 1.88 9.79
C GLU A 66 -12.73 1.33 11.06
N ILE A 67 -12.27 0.17 11.56
CA ILE A 67 -12.77 -0.42 12.81
C ILE A 67 -12.49 0.52 13.99
N LEU A 68 -11.30 1.12 14.08
CA LEU A 68 -10.96 2.05 15.17
C LEU A 68 -11.81 3.32 15.11
N THR A 69 -12.11 3.80 13.90
CA THR A 69 -13.02 4.93 13.67
C THR A 69 -14.43 4.59 14.13
N LEU A 70 -14.96 3.41 13.80
CA LEU A 70 -16.25 2.92 14.29
C LEU A 70 -16.28 2.75 15.82
N ARG A 71 -15.14 2.45 16.44
CA ARG A 71 -14.97 2.34 17.90
C ARG A 71 -14.77 3.70 18.59
N GLY A 72 -14.84 4.82 17.87
CA GLY A 72 -14.69 6.17 18.42
C GLY A 72 -13.24 6.59 18.69
N VAL A 73 -12.26 5.81 18.25
CA VAL A 73 -10.82 6.10 18.35
C VAL A 73 -10.31 6.57 16.97
N GLU A 74 -10.99 7.57 16.41
CA GLU A 74 -10.63 8.16 15.13
C GLU A 74 -9.32 8.97 15.28
N ASN A 75 -8.42 8.84 14.31
CA ASN A 75 -7.24 9.69 14.25
C ASN A 75 -6.91 10.06 12.80
N LYS A 76 -7.25 11.29 12.40
CA LYS A 76 -7.02 11.84 11.06
C LYS A 76 -5.54 12.01 10.68
N LYS A 77 -4.62 11.88 11.64
CA LYS A 77 -3.16 11.90 11.42
C LYS A 77 -2.55 10.50 11.39
N ARG A 78 -3.35 9.44 11.57
CA ARG A 78 -2.87 8.07 11.56
C ARG A 78 -2.33 7.75 10.17
N LYS A 79 -1.13 7.18 10.13
CA LYS A 79 -0.49 6.71 8.91
C LYS A 79 -0.20 5.22 9.07
N ILE A 80 -0.63 4.43 8.10
CA ILE A 80 -0.34 3.01 8.02
C ILE A 80 0.98 2.87 7.28
N THR A 81 2.00 2.36 7.97
CA THR A 81 3.31 2.14 7.38
C THR A 81 3.49 0.66 7.07
N VAL A 82 3.75 0.33 5.81
CA VAL A 82 3.99 -1.03 5.32
C VAL A 82 5.46 -1.18 4.97
N ASN A 83 6.18 -2.00 5.73
CA ASN A 83 7.54 -2.39 5.40
C ASN A 83 7.50 -3.53 4.37
N THR A 84 7.83 -3.23 3.13
CA THR A 84 7.81 -4.15 1.99
C THR A 84 8.90 -5.24 2.10
N THR A 85 10.07 -4.93 2.65
CA THR A 85 11.11 -5.93 2.95
C THR A 85 10.60 -6.97 3.95
N HIS A 86 9.97 -6.52 5.06
CA HIS A 86 9.44 -7.44 6.06
C HIS A 86 8.19 -8.18 5.57
N ALA A 87 7.31 -7.52 4.83
CA ALA A 87 6.13 -8.15 4.23
C ALA A 87 6.52 -9.28 3.26
N SER A 88 7.66 -9.17 2.57
CA SER A 88 8.17 -10.20 1.67
C SER A 88 8.55 -11.52 2.37
N LEU A 89 8.93 -11.45 3.65
CA LEU A 89 9.35 -12.61 4.44
C LEU A 89 8.21 -13.63 4.64
N TRP A 90 6.96 -13.17 4.60
CA TRP A 90 5.79 -13.97 5.00
C TRP A 90 5.37 -15.02 3.95
N PHE A 91 5.59 -14.78 2.65
CA PHE A 91 5.27 -15.76 1.59
C PHE A 91 6.50 -16.46 0.98
N GLY A 92 7.71 -15.95 1.19
CA GLY A 92 8.94 -16.54 0.65
C GLY A 92 9.53 -17.70 1.47
N ASN A 93 9.14 -17.85 2.75
CA ASN A 93 9.80 -18.77 3.68
C ASN A 93 9.17 -20.16 3.82
N ILE A 94 8.19 -20.55 2.99
CA ILE A 94 7.65 -21.93 3.00
C ILE A 94 8.29 -22.79 1.90
N ALA A 95 9.05 -22.22 0.96
CA ALA A 95 9.53 -22.96 -0.22
C ALA A 95 11.07 -23.06 -0.39
N THR A 96 11.88 -22.44 0.48
CA THR A 96 13.36 -22.42 0.29
C THR A 96 14.13 -23.35 1.23
N ASP A 97 13.45 -24.21 2.00
CA ASP A 97 14.10 -25.21 2.88
C ASP A 97 14.05 -26.65 2.34
N ILE A 98 13.93 -26.81 1.01
CA ILE A 98 14.18 -28.09 0.33
C ILE A 98 15.04 -27.81 -0.91
N ILE A 99 16.36 -27.87 -0.73
CA ILE A 99 17.40 -28.59 -1.53
C ILE A 99 18.75 -28.31 -0.86
#